data_AF-A0A8T4V5A3-F1
#
_entry.id   AF-A0A8T4V5A3-F1
#
_cell.length_a   1.000
_cell.length_b   1.000
_cell.length_c   1.000
_cell.angle_alpha   90.00
_cell.angle_beta   90.00
_cell.angle_gamma   90.00
#
_symmetry.space_group_name_H-M   'P 1'
#
loop_
_entity.id
_entity.type
_entity.pdbx_description
1 polymer ?
#
loop_
_entity_poly.entity_id
_entity_poly.type
_entity_poly.pdbx_seq_one_letter_code
_entity_poly.pdbx_strand_id
1 'polypeptide(L)'
;MNVNLTEQNFRDFHDSFIRELRIHAEEVSFLVYGSFARKLNGDNNSGFQPSASDYDGVIVFSNGVILDKSPNGELSKVSTIIKELEPQMPLKISVLDWKILEDGRLNSYSADMRVALNEGILVQGKDPREGRYFVHKRGQLERLAYNLDKARRARLLAEWNSVYDKEQLKKDLERCMERATRAPRQIEWIKEKKYIGSRFEGTDLEEFEEMDTQIWKVVRYFRSHPEEFEDLFEEPEKAINLMDKLLTFHESVAEKFLERKSRMKDLVGRGIELFY
;
A
#
# COMPACT_ATOMS: atom_id res chain seq x y z
N MET A 1 -25.24 -4.25 -5.85
CA MET A 1 -25.07 -4.95 -7.14
C MET A 1 -23.65 -5.47 -7.18
N ASN A 2 -23.43 -6.76 -7.41
CA ASN A 2 -22.07 -7.27 -7.65
C ASN A 2 -21.68 -6.89 -9.07
N VAL A 3 -20.91 -5.81 -9.21
CA VAL A 3 -20.35 -5.42 -10.50
C VAL A 3 -19.19 -6.37 -10.79
N ASN A 4 -19.27 -7.09 -11.91
CA ASN A 4 -18.18 -7.95 -12.35
C ASN A 4 -17.06 -7.05 -12.91
N LEU A 5 -16.00 -6.84 -12.12
CA LEU A 5 -14.89 -5.97 -12.51
C LEU A 5 -14.01 -6.66 -13.56
N THR A 6 -13.71 -5.93 -14.63
CA THR A 6 -12.87 -6.37 -15.74
C THR A 6 -11.75 -5.38 -15.99
N GLU A 7 -10.69 -5.80 -16.69
CA GLU A 7 -9.63 -4.88 -17.13
C GLU A 7 -10.20 -3.74 -17.99
N GLN A 8 -11.25 -4.01 -18.78
CA GLN A 8 -11.89 -3.00 -19.62
C GLN A 8 -12.52 -1.89 -18.78
N ASN A 9 -13.13 -2.21 -17.64
CA ASN A 9 -13.68 -1.17 -16.75
C ASN A 9 -12.61 -0.18 -16.28
N PHE A 10 -11.40 -0.66 -15.97
CA PHE A 10 -10.28 0.19 -15.58
C PHE A 10 -9.78 1.05 -16.75
N ARG A 11 -9.72 0.49 -17.96
CA ARG A 11 -9.32 1.22 -19.17
C ARG A 11 -10.33 2.31 -19.53
N ASP A 12 -11.62 1.99 -19.53
CA ASP A 12 -12.69 2.93 -19.83
C ASP A 12 -12.71 4.11 -18.85
N PHE A 13 -12.55 3.82 -17.55
CA PHE A 13 -12.40 4.85 -16.54
C PHE A 13 -11.12 5.66 -16.75
N HIS A 14 -9.97 5.01 -16.97
CA HIS A 14 -8.69 5.68 -17.23
C HIS A 14 -8.80 6.70 -18.37
N ASP A 15 -9.28 6.25 -19.53
CA ASP A 15 -9.36 7.07 -20.73
C ASP A 15 -10.35 8.23 -20.57
N SER A 16 -11.52 7.95 -19.97
CA SER A 16 -12.53 8.98 -19.68
C SER A 16 -12.00 9.99 -18.66
N PHE A 17 -11.39 9.52 -17.58
CA PHE A 17 -10.86 10.39 -16.53
C PHE A 17 -9.78 11.33 -17.06
N ILE A 18 -8.87 10.83 -17.89
CA ILE A 18 -7.84 11.66 -18.53
C ILE A 18 -8.46 12.69 -19.45
N ARG A 19 -9.43 12.28 -20.27
CA ARG A 19 -10.12 13.19 -21.18
C ARG A 19 -10.78 14.33 -20.40
N GLU A 20 -11.52 14.02 -19.33
CA GLU A 20 -12.19 15.04 -18.53
C GLU A 20 -11.20 15.93 -17.75
N LEU A 21 -10.11 15.36 -17.23
CA LEU A 21 -9.03 16.15 -16.61
C LEU A 21 -8.41 17.15 -17.61
N ARG A 22 -8.23 16.77 -18.86
CA ARG A 22 -7.71 17.67 -19.91
C ARG A 22 -8.68 18.77 -20.31
N ILE A 23 -9.99 18.60 -20.09
CA ILE A 23 -11.01 19.61 -20.44
C ILE A 23 -11.27 20.55 -19.27
N HIS A 24 -11.31 20.02 -18.05
CA HIS A 24 -11.83 20.74 -16.90
C HIS A 24 -10.79 21.06 -15.81
N ALA A 25 -9.62 20.43 -15.86
CA ALA A 25 -8.56 20.55 -14.84
C ALA A 25 -7.16 20.53 -15.49
N GLU A 26 -6.93 21.34 -16.52
CA GLU A 26 -5.69 21.34 -17.31
C GLU A 26 -4.40 21.55 -16.50
N GLU A 27 -4.46 22.31 -15.41
CA GLU A 27 -3.29 22.66 -14.59
C GLU A 27 -2.86 21.53 -13.63
N VAL A 28 -3.64 20.46 -13.48
CA VAL A 28 -3.27 19.35 -12.60
C VAL A 28 -2.32 18.41 -13.31
N SER A 29 -1.37 17.87 -12.55
CA SER A 29 -0.55 16.75 -13.01
C SER A 29 -1.15 15.45 -12.51
N PHE A 30 -1.24 14.44 -13.37
CA PHE A 30 -1.81 13.15 -13.02
C PHE A 30 -0.84 12.03 -13.41
N LEU A 31 -0.56 11.17 -12.43
CA LEU A 31 0.28 9.98 -12.57
C LEU A 31 -0.49 8.77 -12.04
N VAL A 32 -0.59 7.73 -12.86
CA VAL A 32 -1.18 6.43 -12.45
C VAL A 32 -0.06 5.50 -12.01
N TYR A 33 -0.26 4.74 -10.93
CA TYR A 33 0.75 3.79 -10.42
C TYR A 33 0.12 2.45 -10.01
N GLY A 34 0.91 1.57 -9.39
CA GLY A 34 0.42 0.29 -8.90
C GLY A 34 0.29 -0.79 -9.98
N SER A 35 -0.48 -1.84 -9.67
CA SER A 35 -0.61 -3.02 -10.55
C SER A 35 -1.23 -2.69 -11.89
N PHE A 36 -2.24 -1.81 -11.91
CA PHE A 36 -2.86 -1.38 -13.17
C PHE A 36 -1.89 -0.58 -14.06
N ALA A 37 -1.11 0.34 -13.50
CA ALA A 37 -0.10 1.07 -14.28
C ALA A 37 0.97 0.12 -14.87
N ARG A 38 1.45 -0.87 -14.10
CA ARG A 38 2.36 -1.89 -14.64
C ARG A 38 1.73 -2.67 -15.78
N LYS A 39 0.45 -3.03 -15.66
CA LYS A 39 -0.32 -3.70 -16.73
C LYS A 39 -0.44 -2.84 -17.98
N LEU A 40 -0.70 -1.53 -17.83
CA LEU A 40 -0.72 -0.58 -18.95
C LEU A 40 0.62 -0.51 -19.69
N ASN A 41 1.74 -0.64 -18.96
CA ASN A 41 3.10 -0.70 -19.53
C ASN A 41 3.48 -2.06 -20.14
N GLY A 42 2.56 -3.02 -20.21
CA GLY A 42 2.81 -4.34 -20.78
C GLY A 42 3.59 -5.29 -19.87
N ASP A 43 3.65 -5.02 -18.56
CA ASP A 43 4.27 -5.93 -17.60
C ASP A 43 3.40 -7.19 -17.41
N ASN A 44 3.88 -8.31 -17.93
CA ASN A 44 3.24 -9.62 -17.81
C ASN A 44 3.18 -10.12 -16.35
N ASN A 45 4.00 -9.56 -15.46
CA ASN A 45 4.01 -9.83 -14.02
C ASN A 45 3.50 -8.63 -13.20
N SER A 46 2.62 -7.81 -13.79
CA SER A 46 2.05 -6.63 -13.13
C SER A 46 1.36 -6.92 -11.78
N GLY A 47 0.92 -8.17 -11.58
CA GLY A 47 0.11 -8.58 -10.42
C GLY A 47 -1.30 -7.98 -10.44
N PHE A 48 -1.76 -7.49 -11.60
CA PHE A 48 -3.09 -6.91 -11.75
C PHE A 48 -4.17 -8.00 -11.79
N GLN A 49 -5.16 -7.85 -10.92
CA GLN A 49 -6.34 -8.71 -10.82
C GLN A 49 -7.56 -7.79 -10.64
N PRO A 50 -8.49 -7.68 -11.62
CA PRO A 50 -9.60 -6.74 -11.57
C PRO A 50 -10.45 -6.79 -10.28
N SER A 51 -10.64 -7.99 -9.71
CA SER A 51 -11.42 -8.20 -8.49
C SER A 51 -10.68 -7.83 -7.19
N ALA A 52 -9.36 -7.69 -7.24
CA ALA A 52 -8.51 -7.53 -6.05
C ALA A 52 -7.52 -6.34 -6.14
N SER A 53 -7.67 -5.51 -7.18
CA SER A 53 -6.83 -4.33 -7.44
C SER A 53 -7.65 -3.06 -7.36
N ASP A 54 -7.02 -1.99 -6.86
CA ASP A 54 -7.57 -0.64 -6.89
C ASP A 54 -7.06 0.11 -8.13
N TYR A 55 -7.73 1.18 -8.50
CA TYR A 55 -7.16 2.18 -9.41
C TYR A 55 -6.33 3.19 -8.59
N ASP A 56 -5.00 3.01 -8.62
CA ASP A 56 -4.04 3.81 -7.86
C ASP A 56 -3.53 5.01 -8.68
N GLY A 57 -3.66 6.22 -8.13
CA GLY A 57 -3.22 7.44 -8.80
C GLY A 57 -2.70 8.53 -7.86
N VAL A 58 -1.92 9.45 -8.40
CA VAL A 58 -1.47 10.68 -7.74
C VAL A 58 -1.87 11.86 -8.60
N ILE A 59 -2.63 12.79 -8.00
CA ILE A 59 -2.95 14.08 -8.60
C ILE A 59 -2.13 15.14 -7.86
N VAL A 60 -1.41 15.96 -8.61
CA VAL A 60 -0.63 17.09 -8.10
C VAL A 60 -1.24 18.38 -8.61
N PHE A 61 -1.71 19.20 -7.68
CA PHE A 61 -2.23 20.52 -7.97
C PHE A 61 -1.09 21.53 -8.12
N SER A 62 -1.27 22.49 -9.02
CA SER A 62 -0.33 23.58 -9.26
C SER A 62 -0.28 24.58 -8.09
N ASN A 63 -1.37 24.66 -7.32
CA ASN A 63 -1.65 25.75 -6.40
C ASN A 63 -1.38 25.42 -4.92
N GLY A 64 -0.21 25.84 -4.44
CA GLY A 64 0.04 26.23 -3.04
C GLY A 64 -0.11 25.17 -1.94
N VAL A 65 0.51 25.45 -0.79
CA VAL A 65 0.61 24.55 0.38
C VAL A 65 -0.74 24.00 0.88
N ILE A 66 -1.85 24.67 0.57
CA ILE A 66 -3.20 24.31 1.00
C ILE A 66 -4.07 24.17 -0.24
N LEU A 67 -4.49 22.94 -0.52
CA LEU A 67 -5.48 22.64 -1.55
C LEU A 67 -6.79 23.38 -1.27
N ASP A 68 -7.23 24.21 -2.21
CA ASP A 68 -8.49 24.91 -2.08
C ASP A 68 -9.67 23.92 -2.13
N LYS A 69 -10.39 23.82 -1.01
CA LYS A 69 -11.59 22.99 -0.86
C LYS A 69 -12.88 23.75 -1.19
N SER A 70 -12.77 24.98 -1.71
CA SER A 70 -13.93 25.74 -2.14
C SER A 70 -14.69 25.00 -3.25
N PRO A 71 -16.02 25.20 -3.39
CA PRO A 71 -16.84 24.54 -4.41
C PRO A 71 -16.35 24.77 -5.85
N ASN A 72 -15.60 25.85 -6.08
CA ASN A 72 -15.07 26.23 -7.40
C ASN A 72 -13.57 25.95 -7.55
N GLY A 73 -12.92 25.44 -6.50
CA GLY A 73 -11.50 25.09 -6.49
C GLY A 73 -11.21 23.88 -7.37
N GLU A 74 -9.95 23.72 -7.78
CA GLU A 74 -9.53 22.62 -8.67
C GLU A 74 -9.81 21.24 -8.09
N LEU A 75 -9.68 21.07 -6.76
CA LEU A 75 -10.01 19.82 -6.09
C LEU A 75 -11.50 19.47 -6.24
N SER A 76 -12.38 20.46 -6.18
CA SER A 76 -13.81 20.28 -6.41
C SER A 76 -14.08 19.85 -7.85
N LYS A 77 -13.39 20.43 -8.84
CA LYS A 77 -13.50 20.02 -10.24
C LYS A 77 -13.12 18.55 -10.44
N VAL A 78 -11.96 18.15 -9.91
CA VAL A 78 -11.50 16.74 -9.95
C VAL A 78 -12.49 15.81 -9.25
N SER A 79 -13.00 16.20 -8.08
CA SER A 79 -13.98 15.40 -7.35
C SER A 79 -15.31 15.26 -8.12
N THR A 80 -15.75 16.32 -8.82
CA THR A 80 -16.95 16.30 -9.65
C THR A 80 -16.77 15.35 -10.83
N ILE A 81 -15.63 15.43 -11.54
CA ILE A 81 -15.30 14.50 -12.63
C ILE A 81 -15.39 13.05 -12.13
N ILE A 82 -14.72 12.72 -11.02
CA ILE A 82 -14.73 11.35 -10.48
C ILE A 82 -16.16 10.90 -10.16
N LYS A 83 -16.99 11.80 -9.61
CA LYS A 83 -18.38 11.49 -9.27
C LYS A 83 -19.24 11.25 -10.52
N GLU A 84 -19.07 12.06 -11.55
CA GLU A 84 -19.82 11.96 -12.81
C GLU A 84 -19.44 10.73 -13.64
N LEU A 85 -18.19 10.28 -13.54
CA LEU A 85 -17.73 9.07 -14.23
C LEU A 85 -18.20 7.76 -13.57
N GLU A 86 -18.76 7.81 -12.36
CA GLU A 86 -19.30 6.67 -11.62
C GLU A 86 -18.38 5.42 -11.67
N PRO A 87 -17.15 5.52 -11.13
CA PRO A 87 -16.17 4.44 -11.18
C PRO A 87 -16.73 3.16 -10.57
N GLN A 88 -16.63 2.07 -11.32
CA GLN A 88 -17.11 0.76 -10.88
C GLN A 88 -16.11 0.07 -9.93
N MET A 89 -14.84 0.45 -10.01
CA MET A 89 -13.75 -0.10 -9.20
C MET A 89 -13.39 0.81 -8.01
N PRO A 90 -12.76 0.27 -6.96
CA PRO A 90 -12.22 1.09 -5.88
C PRO A 90 -11.15 2.06 -6.39
N LEU A 91 -11.26 3.33 -6.00
CA LEU A 91 -10.28 4.37 -6.31
C LEU A 91 -9.37 4.65 -5.12
N LYS A 92 -8.07 4.69 -5.37
CA LYS A 92 -7.06 5.14 -4.41
C LYS A 92 -6.21 6.23 -5.04
N ILE A 93 -6.81 7.42 -5.11
CA ILE A 93 -6.15 8.61 -5.64
C ILE A 93 -5.62 9.46 -4.49
N SER A 94 -4.29 9.58 -4.44
CA SER A 94 -3.61 10.48 -3.51
C SER A 94 -3.53 11.87 -4.10
N VAL A 95 -3.72 12.89 -3.26
CA VAL A 95 -3.64 14.28 -3.70
C VAL A 95 -2.41 14.95 -3.07
N LEU A 96 -1.63 15.63 -3.90
CA LEU A 96 -0.44 16.39 -3.52
C LEU A 96 -0.53 17.81 -4.08
N ASP A 97 0.37 18.67 -3.59
CA ASP A 97 0.59 20.03 -4.09
C ASP A 97 2.06 20.18 -4.53
N TRP A 98 2.28 20.96 -5.59
CA TRP A 98 3.63 21.19 -6.11
C TRP A 98 4.56 21.88 -5.10
N LYS A 99 4.09 22.85 -4.31
CA LYS A 99 4.99 23.48 -3.33
C LYS A 99 5.49 22.47 -2.30
N ILE A 100 4.62 21.58 -1.83
CA ILE A 100 4.99 20.50 -0.90
C ILE A 100 6.05 19.55 -1.51
N LEU A 101 5.98 19.33 -2.82
CA LEU A 101 6.99 18.56 -3.55
C LEU A 101 8.30 19.35 -3.72
N GLU A 102 8.26 20.66 -3.95
CA GLU A 102 9.45 21.49 -4.16
C GLU A 102 10.27 21.69 -2.88
N ASP A 103 9.60 21.90 -1.75
CA ASP A 103 10.26 22.17 -0.47
C ASP A 103 10.59 20.91 0.34
N GLY A 104 10.11 19.74 -0.09
CA GLY A 104 10.35 18.48 0.58
C GLY A 104 9.67 18.35 1.94
N ARG A 105 8.71 19.23 2.28
CA ARG A 105 7.81 19.09 3.45
C ARG A 105 6.84 17.93 3.28
N LEU A 106 6.84 17.26 2.13
CA LEU A 106 6.33 15.91 2.01
C LEU A 106 7.13 14.98 2.94
N ASN A 107 6.83 15.05 4.24
CA ASN A 107 7.13 14.02 5.23
C ASN A 107 6.29 12.80 4.84
N SER A 108 6.71 12.13 3.77
CA SER A 108 6.12 10.89 3.36
C SER A 108 6.31 9.92 4.54
N TYR A 109 5.23 9.58 5.21
CA TYR A 109 5.19 8.48 6.17
C TYR A 109 5.50 7.13 5.50
N SER A 110 5.97 7.10 4.25
CA SER A 110 5.84 5.95 3.37
C SER A 110 6.83 5.98 2.21
N ALA A 111 7.75 5.02 2.20
CA ALA A 111 8.51 4.62 1.02
C ALA A 111 7.62 4.31 -0.19
N ASP A 112 6.34 3.97 0.03
CA ASP A 112 5.41 3.64 -1.04
C ASP A 112 5.10 4.84 -1.93
N MET A 113 5.10 6.09 -1.43
CA MET A 113 4.84 7.25 -2.29
C MET A 113 5.99 7.50 -3.25
N ARG A 114 7.25 7.45 -2.77
CA ARG A 114 8.42 7.59 -3.64
C ARG A 114 8.41 6.52 -4.72
N VAL A 115 8.00 5.30 -4.38
CA VAL A 115 7.99 4.24 -5.38
C VAL A 115 6.80 4.32 -6.31
N ALA A 116 5.61 4.64 -5.80
CA ALA A 116 4.44 4.96 -6.61
C ALA A 116 4.79 5.99 -7.71
N LEU A 117 5.54 7.03 -7.35
CA LEU A 117 6.01 8.03 -8.29
C LEU A 117 7.04 7.47 -9.29
N ASN A 118 8.00 6.66 -8.83
CA ASN A 118 9.02 6.07 -9.70
C ASN A 118 8.45 5.05 -10.70
N GLU A 119 7.52 4.19 -10.28
CA GLU A 119 6.90 3.15 -11.12
C GLU A 119 5.74 3.68 -11.96
N GLY A 120 5.23 4.87 -11.62
CA GLY A 120 4.04 5.42 -12.24
C GLY A 120 4.26 5.95 -13.65
N ILE A 121 3.16 5.95 -14.40
CA ILE A 121 3.06 6.52 -15.74
C ILE A 121 2.52 7.94 -15.57
N LEU A 122 3.31 8.93 -16.02
CA LEU A 122 2.82 10.30 -16.13
C LEU A 122 1.83 10.38 -17.28
N VAL A 123 0.62 10.86 -16.99
CA VAL A 123 -0.49 10.89 -17.95
C VAL A 123 -0.84 12.31 -18.38
N GLN A 124 -0.68 13.27 -17.48
CA GLN A 124 -0.90 14.69 -17.71
C GLN A 124 -0.01 15.55 -16.81
N GLY A 125 0.37 16.74 -17.30
CA GLY A 125 0.99 17.80 -16.51
C GLY A 125 2.48 17.61 -16.29
N LYS A 126 3.01 18.32 -15.29
CA LYS A 126 4.43 18.30 -14.93
C LYS A 126 4.75 17.00 -14.17
N ASP A 127 5.92 16.43 -14.45
CA ASP A 127 6.33 15.19 -13.81
C ASP A 127 6.57 15.40 -12.30
N PRO A 128 5.76 14.79 -11.40
CA PRO A 128 5.97 14.94 -9.97
C PRO A 128 7.36 14.48 -9.53
N ARG A 129 7.98 13.53 -10.24
CA ARG A 129 9.32 13.02 -9.92
C ARG A 129 10.42 14.09 -9.94
N GLU A 130 10.18 15.24 -10.56
CA GLU A 130 11.08 16.40 -10.51
C GLU A 130 11.11 17.09 -9.13
N GLY A 131 10.19 16.76 -8.23
CA GLY A 131 10.15 17.26 -6.86
C GLY A 131 11.31 16.76 -5.98
N ARG A 132 11.48 17.41 -4.82
CA ARG A 132 12.44 17.02 -3.81
C ARG A 132 11.80 16.05 -2.82
N TYR A 133 12.24 14.80 -2.85
CA TYR A 133 11.71 13.74 -1.99
C TYR A 133 12.72 13.31 -0.93
N PHE A 134 12.32 13.39 0.33
CA PHE A 134 13.06 12.78 1.44
C PHE A 134 12.24 11.63 2.02
N VAL A 135 12.82 10.42 2.00
CA VAL A 135 12.24 9.27 2.73
C VAL A 135 13.09 9.01 3.96
N HIS A 136 12.54 9.34 5.13
CA HIS A 136 13.23 9.12 6.39
C HIS A 136 13.12 7.64 6.81
N LYS A 137 14.25 6.99 7.10
CA LYS A 137 14.26 5.60 7.64
C LYS A 137 13.40 5.45 8.90
N ARG A 138 13.37 6.50 9.74
CA ARG A 138 12.53 6.57 10.95
C ARG A 138 11.04 6.39 10.64
N GLY A 139 10.55 6.96 9.54
CA GLY A 139 9.14 6.83 9.14
C GLY A 139 8.73 5.39 8.79
N GLN A 140 9.62 4.59 8.21
CA GLN A 140 9.32 3.16 7.96
C GLN A 140 9.31 2.33 9.23
N LEU A 141 10.19 2.62 10.19
CA LEU A 141 10.19 1.96 11.50
C LEU A 141 8.92 2.30 12.31
N GLU A 142 8.54 3.57 12.34
CA GLU A 142 7.30 4.02 12.99
C GLU A 142 6.06 3.37 12.35
N ARG A 143 6.06 3.20 11.02
CA ARG A 143 4.97 2.54 10.31
C ARG A 143 4.90 1.03 10.59
N LEU A 144 6.03 0.34 10.67
CA LEU A 144 6.09 -1.07 11.07
C LEU A 144 5.50 -1.24 12.47
N ALA A 145 5.94 -0.41 13.43
CA ALA A 145 5.43 -0.42 14.80
C ALA A 145 3.93 -0.09 14.88
N TYR A 146 3.47 0.91 14.15
CA TYR A 146 2.05 1.27 14.06
C TYR A 146 1.19 0.13 13.49
N ASN A 147 1.67 -0.54 12.44
CA ASN A 147 0.97 -1.68 11.85
C ASN A 147 0.89 -2.85 12.83
N LEU A 148 1.96 -3.12 13.58
CA LEU A 148 1.98 -4.16 14.61
C LEU A 148 1.01 -3.85 15.76
N ASP A 149 1.00 -2.62 16.29
CA ASP A 149 0.04 -2.19 17.33
C ASP A 149 -1.40 -2.39 16.87
N LYS A 150 -1.71 -2.01 15.61
CA LYS A 150 -3.05 -2.20 15.06
C LYS A 150 -3.42 -3.68 14.89
N ALA A 151 -2.47 -4.56 14.57
CA ALA A 151 -2.71 -6.00 14.50
C ALA A 151 -2.96 -6.60 15.90
N ARG A 152 -2.18 -6.19 16.91
CA ARG A 152 -2.39 -6.59 18.31
C ARG A 152 -3.76 -6.17 18.83
N ARG A 153 -4.18 -4.93 18.58
CA ARG A 153 -5.52 -4.43 18.97
C ARG A 153 -6.65 -5.21 18.30
N ALA A 154 -6.52 -5.48 17.00
CA ALA A 154 -7.47 -6.29 16.26
C ALA A 154 -7.62 -7.68 16.88
N ARG A 155 -6.51 -8.35 17.23
CA ARG A 155 -6.53 -9.65 17.90
C ARG A 155 -7.14 -9.58 19.30
N LEU A 156 -6.82 -8.55 20.08
CA LEU A 156 -7.37 -8.34 21.43
C LEU A 156 -8.90 -8.28 21.42
N LEU A 157 -9.49 -7.68 20.39
CA LEU A 157 -10.94 -7.52 20.26
C LEU A 157 -11.60 -8.67 19.48
N ALA A 158 -10.85 -9.65 18.99
CA ALA A 158 -11.35 -10.66 18.06
C ALA A 158 -12.42 -11.56 18.68
N GLU A 159 -12.27 -11.95 19.95
CA GLU A 159 -13.26 -12.75 20.69
C GLU A 159 -14.56 -11.98 20.96
N TRP A 160 -14.47 -10.66 21.15
CA TRP A 160 -15.66 -9.83 21.30
C TRP A 160 -16.35 -9.64 19.94
N ASN A 161 -15.58 -9.30 18.90
CA ASN A 161 -16.11 -9.10 17.55
C ASN A 161 -16.73 -10.39 16.97
N SER A 162 -16.19 -11.58 17.29
CA SER A 162 -16.76 -12.85 16.80
C SER A 162 -18.19 -13.10 17.26
N VAL A 163 -18.55 -12.57 18.44
CA VAL A 163 -19.89 -12.70 19.03
C VAL A 163 -20.79 -11.52 18.64
N TYR A 164 -20.25 -10.30 18.68
CA TYR A 164 -21.07 -9.07 18.61
C TYR A 164 -20.97 -8.29 17.30
N ASP A 165 -19.90 -8.45 16.52
CA ASP A 165 -19.67 -7.69 15.29
C ASP A 165 -18.76 -8.46 14.29
N LYS A 166 -19.36 -9.44 13.61
CA LYS A 166 -18.65 -10.31 12.65
C LYS A 166 -18.06 -9.52 11.47
N GLU A 167 -18.72 -8.45 11.05
CA GLU A 167 -18.22 -7.56 9.99
C GLU A 167 -16.94 -6.85 10.42
N GLN A 168 -16.87 -6.41 11.68
CA GLN A 168 -15.65 -5.83 12.23
C GLN A 168 -14.54 -6.87 12.39
N LEU A 169 -14.86 -8.11 12.82
CA LEU A 169 -13.89 -9.22 12.85
C LEU A 169 -13.28 -9.45 11.46
N LYS A 170 -14.11 -9.49 10.42
CA LYS A 170 -13.67 -9.67 9.03
C LYS A 170 -12.73 -8.57 8.58
N LYS A 171 -13.15 -7.31 8.73
CA LYS A 171 -12.31 -6.14 8.40
C LYS A 171 -10.98 -6.17 9.14
N ASP A 172 -10.98 -6.61 10.39
CA ASP A 172 -9.77 -6.69 11.20
C ASP A 172 -8.84 -7.81 10.76
N LEU A 173 -9.37 -8.99 10.40
CA LEU A 173 -8.57 -10.08 9.82
C LEU A 173 -7.97 -9.69 8.46
N GLU A 174 -8.74 -9.08 7.56
CA GLU A 174 -8.25 -8.55 6.28
C GLU A 174 -7.08 -7.57 6.50
N ARG A 175 -7.26 -6.62 7.41
CA ARG A 175 -6.22 -5.65 7.76
C ARG A 175 -5.00 -6.31 8.40
N CYS A 176 -5.18 -7.35 9.22
CA CYS A 176 -4.07 -8.13 9.77
C CYS A 176 -3.27 -8.83 8.67
N MET A 177 -3.95 -9.48 7.72
CA MET A 177 -3.30 -10.08 6.54
C MET A 177 -2.51 -9.06 5.74
N GLU A 178 -3.09 -7.88 5.48
CA GLU A 178 -2.44 -6.79 4.77
C GLU A 178 -1.17 -6.30 5.48
N ARG A 179 -1.23 -6.14 6.80
CA ARG A 179 -0.12 -5.61 7.60
C ARG A 179 1.01 -6.62 7.73
N ALA A 180 0.69 -7.87 8.04
CA ALA A 180 1.66 -8.95 8.20
C ALA A 180 2.44 -9.18 6.90
N THR A 181 1.77 -9.21 5.75
CA THR A 181 2.43 -9.39 4.45
C THR A 181 3.25 -8.19 3.98
N ARG A 182 3.00 -6.99 4.50
CA ARG A 182 3.82 -5.80 4.21
C ARG A 182 5.12 -5.74 5.03
N ALA A 183 5.17 -6.39 6.19
CA ALA A 183 6.28 -6.27 7.13
C ALA A 183 7.64 -6.69 6.54
N PRO A 184 7.78 -7.84 5.84
CA PRO A 184 9.06 -8.24 5.22
C PRO A 184 9.58 -7.19 4.23
N ARG A 185 8.70 -6.70 3.34
CA ARG A 185 9.04 -5.66 2.38
C ARG A 185 9.48 -4.35 3.05
N GLN A 186 8.84 -3.96 4.15
CA GLN A 186 9.25 -2.78 4.91
C GLN A 186 10.65 -2.94 5.49
N ILE A 187 10.99 -4.14 5.98
CA ILE A 187 12.31 -4.45 6.52
C ILE A 187 13.39 -4.49 5.44
N GLU A 188 13.12 -5.11 4.30
CA GLU A 188 14.03 -5.08 3.15
C GLU A 188 14.31 -3.66 2.67
N TRP A 189 13.27 -2.81 2.64
CA TRP A 189 13.46 -1.40 2.34
C TRP A 189 14.34 -0.68 3.38
N ILE A 190 14.15 -0.96 4.67
CA ILE A 190 14.96 -0.35 5.74
C ILE A 190 16.44 -0.76 5.63
N LYS A 191 16.71 -2.02 5.26
CA LYS A 191 18.05 -2.61 5.07
C LYS A 191 18.72 -2.05 3.83
N GLU A 192 18.16 -2.36 2.66
CA GLU A 192 18.83 -2.21 1.36
C GLU A 192 18.48 -0.91 0.64
N LYS A 193 17.51 -0.13 1.16
CA LYS A 193 16.84 0.96 0.42
C LYS A 193 16.24 0.49 -0.91
N LYS A 194 16.11 -0.83 -1.11
CA LYS A 194 15.50 -1.45 -2.27
C LYS A 194 14.03 -1.66 -2.00
N TYR A 195 13.22 -1.32 -2.98
CA TYR A 195 11.79 -1.54 -2.93
C TYR A 195 11.44 -2.79 -3.72
N ILE A 196 10.50 -3.57 -3.19
CA ILE A 196 9.97 -4.77 -3.81
C ILE A 196 8.55 -4.45 -4.29
N GLY A 197 8.32 -4.43 -5.60
CA GLY A 197 7.08 -3.97 -6.22
C GLY A 197 5.85 -4.80 -5.92
N SER A 198 6.00 -6.12 -5.97
CA SER A 198 4.96 -7.06 -5.61
C SER A 198 4.95 -7.29 -4.10
N ARG A 199 3.75 -7.46 -3.53
CA ARG A 199 3.61 -7.89 -2.13
C ARG A 199 4.05 -9.33 -1.94
N PHE A 200 4.17 -10.11 -3.02
CA PHE A 200 4.51 -11.54 -2.98
C PHE A 200 5.76 -11.92 -3.78
N GLU A 201 6.11 -11.16 -4.80
CA GLU A 201 7.27 -11.46 -5.67
C GLU A 201 8.45 -10.57 -5.28
N GLY A 202 9.64 -11.17 -5.20
CA GLY A 202 10.89 -10.46 -4.90
C GLY A 202 11.17 -10.23 -3.41
N THR A 203 10.31 -10.71 -2.51
CA THR A 203 10.67 -10.85 -1.09
C THR A 203 11.41 -12.16 -0.94
N ASP A 204 12.72 -12.08 -0.73
CA ASP A 204 13.51 -13.25 -0.38
C ASP A 204 13.17 -13.65 1.07
N LEU A 205 12.24 -14.58 1.20
CA LEU A 205 11.87 -15.15 2.50
C LEU A 205 12.92 -16.16 2.98
N GLU A 206 13.86 -16.60 2.13
CA GLU A 206 14.95 -17.49 2.53
C GLU A 206 15.87 -16.78 3.52
N GLU A 207 16.04 -15.45 3.43
CA GLU A 207 16.74 -14.67 4.47
C GLU A 207 16.09 -14.74 5.87
N PHE A 208 14.85 -15.24 5.96
CA PHE A 208 14.09 -15.37 7.18
C PHE A 208 13.96 -16.85 7.61
N GLU A 209 14.90 -17.74 7.29
CA GLU A 209 14.89 -19.22 7.47
C GLU A 209 14.05 -19.82 8.63
N GLU A 210 14.07 -19.22 9.82
CA GLU A 210 13.30 -19.69 11.00
C GLU A 210 11.85 -19.16 11.10
N MET A 211 11.37 -18.40 10.12
CA MET A 211 10.01 -17.87 10.09
C MET A 211 9.05 -18.87 9.43
N ASP A 212 7.84 -18.97 9.95
CA ASP A 212 6.79 -19.74 9.29
C ASP A 212 6.32 -19.02 8.01
N THR A 213 6.97 -19.37 6.89
CA THR A 213 6.62 -18.86 5.56
C THR A 213 5.30 -19.42 5.02
N GLN A 214 4.68 -20.41 5.70
CA GLN A 214 3.37 -20.93 5.29
C GLN A 214 2.29 -19.86 5.38
N ILE A 215 2.39 -18.95 6.35
CA ILE A 215 1.41 -17.87 6.49
C ILE A 215 1.33 -16.98 5.24
N TRP A 216 2.44 -16.81 4.53
CA TRP A 216 2.49 -16.08 3.27
C TRP A 216 1.72 -16.79 2.16
N LYS A 217 1.86 -18.12 2.09
CA LYS A 217 1.09 -18.95 1.15
C LYS A 217 -0.40 -18.89 1.48
N VAL A 218 -0.75 -18.93 2.76
CA VAL A 218 -2.13 -18.82 3.25
C VAL A 218 -2.75 -17.47 2.86
N VAL A 219 -2.05 -16.35 3.08
CA VAL A 219 -2.57 -15.04 2.67
C VAL A 219 -2.69 -14.93 1.15
N ARG A 220 -1.71 -15.43 0.39
CA ARG A 220 -1.78 -15.46 -1.08
C ARG A 220 -2.97 -16.29 -1.57
N TYR A 221 -3.26 -17.39 -0.90
CA TYR A 221 -4.38 -18.27 -1.19
C TYR A 221 -5.72 -17.56 -1.00
N PHE A 222 -5.99 -17.00 0.18
CA PHE A 222 -7.25 -16.30 0.47
C PHE A 222 -7.49 -15.08 -0.42
N ARG A 223 -6.43 -14.42 -0.89
CA ARG A 223 -6.57 -13.34 -1.87
C ARG A 223 -6.99 -13.82 -3.27
N SER A 224 -6.69 -15.07 -3.59
CA SER A 224 -7.05 -15.69 -4.88
C SER A 224 -8.38 -16.47 -4.81
N HIS A 225 -8.84 -16.79 -3.60
CA HIS A 225 -10.07 -17.54 -3.29
C HIS A 225 -10.89 -16.76 -2.23
N PRO A 226 -11.48 -15.61 -2.59
CA PRO A 226 -12.20 -14.77 -1.64
C PRO A 226 -13.40 -15.47 -0.99
N GLU A 227 -14.04 -16.40 -1.69
CA GLU A 227 -15.12 -17.24 -1.15
C GLU A 227 -14.67 -18.07 0.05
N GLU A 228 -13.49 -18.71 -0.03
CA GLU A 228 -12.96 -19.50 1.08
C GLU A 228 -12.49 -18.62 2.24
N PHE A 229 -12.21 -17.34 1.97
CA PHE A 229 -11.96 -16.37 3.02
C PHE A 229 -13.25 -16.01 3.78
N GLU A 230 -14.40 -15.93 3.09
CA GLU A 230 -15.70 -15.74 3.74
C GLU A 230 -16.06 -16.93 4.65
N ASP A 231 -15.77 -18.15 4.20
CA ASP A 231 -16.08 -19.38 4.95
C ASP A 231 -15.39 -19.45 6.32
N LEU A 232 -14.25 -18.75 6.50
CA LEU A 232 -13.58 -18.65 7.80
C LEU A 232 -14.46 -18.03 8.90
N PHE A 233 -15.46 -17.24 8.53
CA PHE A 233 -16.33 -16.56 9.48
C PHE A 233 -17.56 -17.39 9.88
N GLU A 234 -17.77 -18.54 9.23
CA GLU A 234 -18.69 -19.58 9.69
C GLU A 234 -18.13 -20.27 10.95
N GLU A 235 -16.81 -20.34 11.06
CA GLU A 235 -16.08 -20.90 12.21
C GLU A 235 -15.12 -19.86 12.81
N PRO A 236 -15.60 -18.91 13.65
CA PRO A 236 -14.80 -17.77 14.10
C PRO A 236 -13.48 -18.13 14.81
N GLU A 237 -13.39 -19.32 15.41
CA GLU A 237 -12.15 -19.84 15.99
C GLU A 237 -11.03 -19.98 14.94
N LYS A 238 -11.35 -20.38 13.71
CA LYS A 238 -10.40 -20.45 12.59
C LYS A 238 -9.90 -19.07 12.21
N ALA A 239 -10.79 -18.08 12.13
CA ALA A 239 -10.43 -16.69 11.86
C ALA A 239 -9.49 -16.13 12.95
N ILE A 240 -9.81 -16.36 14.23
CA ILE A 240 -8.98 -15.92 15.37
C ILE A 240 -7.61 -16.61 15.34
N ASN A 241 -7.56 -17.93 15.10
CA ASN A 241 -6.31 -18.67 14.99
C ASN A 241 -5.42 -18.14 13.84
N LEU A 242 -6.04 -17.80 12.70
CA LEU A 242 -5.32 -17.16 11.61
C LEU A 242 -4.77 -15.78 12.01
N MET A 243 -5.53 -14.98 12.76
CA MET A 243 -5.02 -13.71 13.31
C MET A 243 -3.81 -13.92 14.23
N ASP A 244 -3.81 -14.96 15.06
CA ASP A 244 -2.67 -15.32 15.92
C ASP A 244 -1.42 -15.65 15.12
N LYS A 245 -1.57 -16.46 14.07
CA LYS A 245 -0.47 -16.80 13.16
C LYS A 245 0.06 -15.57 12.42
N LEU A 246 -0.81 -14.69 11.94
CA LEU A 246 -0.44 -13.45 11.26
C LEU A 246 0.31 -12.48 12.19
N LEU A 247 -0.15 -12.35 13.43
CA LEU A 247 0.50 -11.54 14.45
C LEU A 247 1.88 -12.10 14.79
N THR A 248 1.95 -13.40 15.09
CA THR A 248 3.20 -14.10 15.39
C THR A 248 4.21 -13.91 14.25
N PHE A 249 3.77 -14.10 13.00
CA PHE A 249 4.62 -13.84 11.85
C PHE A 249 5.14 -12.41 11.84
N HIS A 250 4.27 -11.40 11.96
CA HIS A 250 4.69 -10.00 11.96
C HIS A 250 5.71 -9.69 13.08
N GLU A 251 5.47 -10.23 14.28
CA GLU A 251 6.39 -10.11 15.41
C GLU A 251 7.75 -10.76 15.12
N SER A 252 7.76 -11.97 14.57
CA SER A 252 9.01 -12.65 14.17
C SER A 252 9.79 -11.87 13.11
N VAL A 253 9.13 -11.20 12.16
CA VAL A 253 9.85 -10.37 11.16
C VAL A 253 10.52 -9.20 11.89
N ALA A 254 9.80 -8.55 12.81
CA ALA A 254 10.30 -7.41 13.57
C ALA A 254 11.45 -7.80 14.53
N GLU A 255 11.33 -8.92 15.23
CA GLU A 255 12.35 -9.44 16.14
C GLU A 255 13.66 -9.76 15.40
N LYS A 256 13.59 -10.50 14.29
CA LYS A 256 14.77 -10.80 13.48
C LYS A 256 15.50 -9.55 13.00
N PHE A 257 14.75 -8.51 12.63
CA PHE A 257 15.34 -7.22 12.27
C PHE A 257 16.07 -6.56 13.46
N LEU A 258 15.51 -6.63 14.67
CA LEU A 258 16.13 -6.08 15.88
C LEU A 258 17.37 -6.87 16.33
N GLU A 259 17.32 -8.21 16.29
CA GLU A 259 18.44 -9.08 16.65
C GLU A 259 19.66 -8.85 15.76
N ARG A 260 19.46 -8.78 14.43
CA ARG A 260 20.53 -8.43 13.49
C ARG A 260 21.12 -7.05 13.79
N LYS A 261 20.28 -6.06 14.13
CA LYS A 261 20.76 -4.72 14.48
C LYS A 261 21.56 -4.70 15.78
N SER A 262 21.19 -5.51 16.77
CA SER A 262 21.96 -5.70 18.00
C SER A 262 23.31 -6.34 17.69
N ARG A 263 23.32 -7.44 16.91
CA ARG A 263 24.57 -8.10 16.48
C ARG A 263 25.47 -7.16 15.66
N MET A 264 24.93 -6.31 14.79
CA MET A 264 25.72 -5.31 14.06
C MET A 264 26.29 -4.23 14.99
N LYS A 265 25.53 -3.75 15.98
CA LYS A 265 26.06 -2.84 17.00
C LYS A 265 27.17 -3.49 17.82
N ASP A 266 27.04 -4.77 18.13
CA ASP A 266 28.08 -5.53 18.84
C ASP A 266 29.32 -5.77 17.97
N LEU A 267 29.17 -5.96 16.66
CA LEU A 267 30.29 -6.11 15.70
C LEU A 267 31.02 -4.78 15.45
N VAL A 268 30.28 -3.67 15.32
CA VAL A 268 30.85 -2.31 15.21
C VAL A 268 31.50 -1.90 16.54
N GLY A 269 30.88 -2.23 17.68
CA GLY A 269 31.45 -2.03 19.01
C GLY A 269 32.68 -2.90 19.31
N ARG A 270 32.88 -3.99 18.55
CA ARG A 270 34.07 -4.86 18.58
C ARG A 270 35.13 -4.50 17.52
N GLY A 271 34.98 -3.36 16.84
CA GLY A 271 36.03 -2.80 15.98
C GLY A 271 36.08 -3.34 14.55
N ILE A 272 35.02 -3.98 14.05
CA ILE A 272 34.89 -4.23 12.61
C ILE A 272 34.25 -3.00 11.97
N GLU A 273 35.08 -2.10 11.43
CA GLU A 273 34.63 -1.00 10.59
C GLU A 273 34.03 -1.57 9.30
N LEU A 274 32.71 -1.77 9.28
CA LEU A 274 31.98 -1.82 8.02
C LEU A 274 31.57 -0.38 7.69
N PHE A 275 32.22 0.18 6.67
CA PHE A 275 31.87 1.45 6.06
C PHE A 275 30.36 1.49 5.77
N TYR A 276 29.64 2.41 6.41
CA TYR A 276 28.27 2.79 6.09
C TYR A 276 28.14 4.31 6.04
#